data_AF-A0A812MX76-F1
#
_entry.id   AF-A0A812MX76-F1
#
_cell.length_a   1.000
_cell.length_b   1.000
_cell.length_c   1.000
_cell.angle_alpha   90.00
_cell.angle_beta   90.00
_cell.angle_gamma   90.00
#
_symmetry.space_group_name_H-M   'P 1'
#
loop_
_entity.id
_entity.type
_entity.pdbx_description
1 polymer ?
#
loop_
_entity_poly.entity_id
_entity_poly.type
_entity_poly.pdbx_seq_one_letter_code
_entity_poly.pdbx_strand_id
1 'polypeptide(L)'
;AKFKAGNMIMIRLGDSTVEYNEDFRLFITTKLPNPHYSPEICVQVTLLNFMVTPDGLQDQMLGILVAKEEPEVEKKRQNLIIESAQSKAQLKEIEDKILELLSNSKGNILDDEELITTLANSKVTSTRIEERVKEQEKTQALVQETRETYVPVSVRSSAMFFVIADLCKVEPMYQYSLEWFIEIFLLAIKTAEKPERNLQRRLTALQNQFIKLLYEKVCDSLFAKDKLMLSLLLTFKSMEVDHELDQAEKGLLLVGGTTGAE
;
A
#
# COMPACT_ATOMS: atom_id res chain seq x y z
N ALA A 1 6.63 30.61 -17.55
CA ALA A 1 5.81 31.62 -16.84
C ALA A 1 4.55 31.91 -17.66
N LYS A 2 3.38 31.95 -17.01
CA LYS A 2 2.09 32.30 -17.66
C LYS A 2 1.96 33.81 -17.72
N PHE A 3 1.34 34.36 -18.76
CA PHE A 3 1.10 35.80 -18.89
C PHE A 3 -0.25 36.08 -19.54
N LYS A 4 -0.83 37.24 -19.27
CA LYS A 4 -2.14 37.62 -19.81
C LYS A 4 -1.97 38.41 -21.11
N ALA A 5 -2.63 37.99 -22.17
CA ALA A 5 -2.71 38.72 -23.43
C ALA A 5 -4.20 38.99 -23.74
N GLY A 6 -4.64 40.23 -23.54
CA GLY A 6 -6.07 40.56 -23.60
C GLY A 6 -6.87 39.85 -22.49
N ASN A 7 -7.90 39.10 -22.86
CA ASN A 7 -8.71 38.30 -21.93
C ASN A 7 -8.23 36.85 -21.80
N MET A 8 -7.22 36.42 -22.57
CA MET A 8 -6.71 35.06 -22.55
C MET A 8 -5.44 34.96 -21.72
N ILE A 9 -5.29 33.86 -20.98
CA ILE A 9 -4.03 33.49 -20.33
C ILE A 9 -3.23 32.72 -21.38
N MET A 10 -1.98 33.11 -21.59
CA MET A 10 -1.07 32.52 -22.57
C MET A 10 0.16 31.93 -21.86
N ILE A 11 0.78 30.94 -22.48
CA ILE A 11 2.07 30.40 -22.08
C ILE A 11 3.00 30.37 -23.29
N ARG A 12 4.27 30.73 -23.08
CA ARG A 12 5.31 30.62 -24.09
C ARG A 12 5.98 29.26 -23.99
N LEU A 13 5.95 28.49 -25.07
CA LEU A 13 6.60 27.20 -25.23
C LEU A 13 7.63 27.32 -26.35
N GLY A 14 8.90 27.51 -25.98
CA GLY A 14 9.96 27.83 -26.94
C GLY A 14 9.67 29.15 -27.67
N ASP A 15 9.54 29.09 -28.99
CA ASP A 15 9.22 30.24 -29.85
C ASP A 15 7.72 30.46 -30.05
N SER A 16 6.89 29.49 -29.68
CA SER A 16 5.44 29.56 -29.86
C SER A 16 4.74 30.11 -28.62
N THR A 17 3.74 30.97 -28.84
CA THR A 17 2.83 31.44 -27.79
C THR A 17 1.49 30.75 -27.99
N VAL A 18 1.03 30.02 -26.98
CA VAL A 18 -0.23 29.27 -27.02
C VAL A 18 -1.13 29.67 -25.86
N GLU A 19 -2.44 29.58 -26.08
CA GLU A 19 -3.44 29.79 -25.04
C GLU A 19 -3.31 28.72 -23.96
N TYR A 20 -3.37 29.15 -22.71
CA TYR A 20 -3.25 28.31 -21.53
C TYR A 20 -4.64 28.06 -20.92
N ASN A 21 -5.06 26.80 -20.90
CA ASN A 21 -6.24 26.36 -20.18
C ASN A 21 -5.93 26.15 -18.68
N GLU A 22 -6.70 26.77 -17.79
CA GLU A 22 -6.53 26.62 -16.33
C GLU A 22 -6.73 25.19 -15.82
N ASP A 23 -7.50 24.36 -16.53
CA ASP A 23 -7.71 22.95 -16.19
C ASP A 23 -6.58 22.03 -16.67
N PHE A 24 -5.63 22.54 -17.46
CA PHE A 24 -4.49 21.74 -17.90
C PHE A 24 -3.61 21.32 -16.72
N ARG A 25 -3.21 20.05 -16.71
CA ARG A 25 -2.29 19.46 -15.73
C ARG A 25 -1.20 18.69 -16.47
N LEU A 26 0.05 18.88 -16.07
CA LEU A 26 1.20 18.16 -16.61
C LEU A 26 1.66 17.12 -15.58
N PHE A 27 1.67 15.86 -15.99
CA PHE A 27 2.24 14.76 -15.22
C PHE A 27 3.47 14.24 -15.97
N ILE A 28 4.58 14.11 -15.26
CA ILE A 28 5.83 13.54 -15.79
C ILE A 28 6.09 12.26 -15.00
N THR A 29 6.32 11.16 -15.71
CA THR A 29 6.62 9.86 -15.10
C THR A 29 8.01 9.39 -15.52
N THR A 30 8.68 8.66 -14.65
CA THR A 30 9.96 8.03 -14.93
C THR A 30 9.94 6.59 -14.43
N LYS A 31 10.65 5.71 -15.14
CA LYS A 31 10.86 4.30 -14.75
C LYS A 31 12.15 4.10 -13.96
N LEU A 32 12.96 5.14 -13.80
CA LEU A 32 14.19 5.05 -13.03
C LEU A 32 13.84 4.88 -11.54
N PRO A 33 14.41 3.90 -10.83
CA PRO A 33 14.06 3.63 -9.44
C PRO A 33 14.56 4.73 -8.50
N ASN A 34 15.76 5.26 -8.73
CA ASN A 34 16.33 6.34 -7.90
C ASN A 34 16.99 7.43 -8.76
N PRO A 35 16.21 8.25 -9.48
CA PRO A 35 16.72 9.35 -10.29
C PRO A 35 17.19 10.49 -9.39
N HIS A 36 18.37 11.05 -9.68
CA HIS A 36 18.89 12.20 -8.98
C HIS A 36 18.35 13.50 -9.61
N TYR A 37 17.54 14.25 -8.87
CA TYR A 37 17.04 15.55 -9.28
C TYR A 37 17.80 16.68 -8.60
N SER A 38 18.20 17.69 -9.36
CA SER A 38 18.80 18.90 -8.79
C SER A 38 17.77 19.68 -7.95
N PRO A 39 18.20 20.40 -6.89
CA PRO A 39 17.31 21.22 -6.07
C PRO A 39 16.42 22.18 -6.87
N GLU A 40 16.92 22.73 -7.98
CA GLU A 40 16.15 23.61 -8.88
C GLU A 40 14.90 22.94 -9.44
N ILE A 41 14.97 21.65 -9.78
CA ILE A 41 13.83 20.87 -10.28
C ILE A 41 12.86 20.61 -9.13
N CYS A 42 13.37 20.22 -7.96
CA CYS A 42 12.56 19.92 -6.78
C CYS A 42 11.75 21.14 -6.27
N VAL A 43 12.20 22.36 -6.57
CA VAL A 43 11.45 23.60 -6.26
C VAL A 43 10.37 23.90 -7.32
N GLN A 44 10.58 23.49 -8.57
CA GLN A 44 9.67 23.78 -9.68
C GLN A 44 8.51 22.77 -9.79
N VAL A 45 8.73 21.53 -9.37
CA VAL A 45 7.74 20.45 -9.47
C VAL A 45 7.59 19.70 -8.15
N THR A 46 6.38 19.21 -7.88
CA THR A 46 6.15 18.28 -6.77
C THR A 46 6.57 16.88 -7.18
N LEU A 47 7.57 16.32 -6.51
CA LEU A 47 8.01 14.94 -6.72
C LEU A 47 7.14 13.98 -5.92
N LEU A 48 6.62 12.95 -6.58
CA LEU A 48 5.87 11.86 -5.97
C LEU A 48 6.66 10.55 -6.10
N ASN A 49 6.85 9.84 -5.00
CA ASN A 49 7.52 8.54 -4.99
C ASN A 49 6.50 7.41 -5.14
N PHE A 50 6.56 6.70 -6.27
CA PHE A 50 5.73 5.52 -6.56
C PHE A 50 6.51 4.20 -6.39
N MET A 51 7.68 4.23 -5.74
CA MET A 51 8.42 3.02 -5.43
C MET A 51 7.61 2.11 -4.51
N VAL A 52 7.53 0.85 -4.88
CA VAL A 52 6.90 -0.19 -4.06
C VAL A 52 7.70 -0.37 -2.78
N THR A 53 7.06 -0.20 -1.63
CA THR A 53 7.68 -0.41 -0.32
C THR A 53 7.38 -1.82 0.21
N PRO A 54 8.24 -2.39 1.08
CA PRO A 54 7.98 -3.69 1.72
C PRO A 54 6.62 -3.77 2.40
N ASP A 55 6.27 -2.74 3.19
CA ASP A 55 5.00 -2.67 3.93
C ASP A 55 3.81 -2.53 2.97
N GLY A 56 3.92 -1.64 1.97
CA GLY A 56 2.85 -1.43 0.99
C GLY A 56 2.57 -2.68 0.15
N LEU A 57 3.62 -3.40 -0.23
CA LEU A 57 3.48 -4.65 -0.96
C LEU A 57 2.94 -5.77 -0.07
N GLN A 58 3.38 -5.86 1.19
CA GLN A 58 2.84 -6.82 2.16
C GLN A 58 1.33 -6.62 2.31
N ASP A 59 0.88 -5.38 2.54
CA ASP A 59 -0.54 -5.06 2.66
C ASP A 59 -1.33 -5.41 1.39
N GLN A 60 -0.73 -5.16 0.21
CA GLN A 60 -1.32 -5.55 -1.07
C GLN A 60 -1.46 -7.07 -1.19
N MET A 61 -0.39 -7.83 -0.89
CA MET A 61 -0.42 -9.31 -0.94
C MET A 61 -1.42 -9.88 0.07
N LEU A 62 -1.49 -9.29 1.27
CA LEU A 62 -2.47 -9.67 2.29
C LEU A 62 -3.90 -9.44 1.80
N GLY A 63 -4.18 -8.28 1.21
CA GLY A 63 -5.50 -7.98 0.64
C GLY A 63 -5.91 -8.98 -0.44
N ILE A 64 -4.99 -9.33 -1.35
CA ILE A 64 -5.24 -10.32 -2.40
C ILE A 64 -5.51 -11.71 -1.80
N LEU A 65 -4.71 -12.13 -0.82
CA LEU A 65 -4.85 -13.44 -0.17
C LEU A 65 -6.18 -13.55 0.57
N VAL A 66 -6.51 -12.58 1.41
CA VAL A 66 -7.76 -12.56 2.18
C VAL A 66 -8.97 -12.51 1.24
N ALA A 67 -8.90 -11.73 0.15
CA ALA A 67 -9.98 -11.70 -0.85
C ALA A 67 -10.25 -13.07 -1.50
N LYS A 68 -9.26 -13.99 -1.51
CA LYS A 68 -9.38 -15.32 -2.09
C LYS A 68 -9.74 -16.40 -1.06
N GLU A 69 -9.20 -16.33 0.14
CA GLU A 69 -9.48 -17.30 1.21
C GLU A 69 -10.77 -16.97 1.97
N GLU A 70 -11.00 -15.69 2.27
CA GLU A 70 -12.10 -15.20 3.11
C GLU A 70 -12.82 -13.99 2.44
N PRO A 71 -13.54 -14.21 1.32
CA PRO A 71 -14.13 -13.13 0.53
C PRO A 71 -15.16 -12.31 1.31
N GLU A 72 -15.91 -12.93 2.22
CA GLU A 72 -16.90 -12.25 3.06
C GLU A 72 -16.24 -11.28 4.06
N VAL A 73 -15.09 -11.66 4.61
CA VAL A 73 -14.30 -10.80 5.53
C VAL A 73 -13.78 -9.57 4.77
N GLU A 74 -13.27 -9.77 3.56
CA GLU A 74 -12.76 -8.67 2.73
C GLU A 74 -13.89 -7.73 2.27
N LYS A 75 -15.05 -8.28 1.87
CA LYS A 75 -16.23 -7.48 1.53
C LYS A 75 -16.72 -6.67 2.72
N LYS A 76 -16.75 -7.27 3.91
CA LYS A 76 -17.11 -6.58 5.15
C LYS A 76 -16.13 -5.44 5.46
N ARG A 77 -14.83 -5.66 5.27
CA ARG A 77 -13.79 -4.61 5.41
C ARG A 77 -14.06 -3.43 4.49
N GLN A 78 -14.32 -3.68 3.21
CA GLN A 78 -14.59 -2.63 2.22
C GLN A 78 -15.83 -1.82 2.56
N ASN A 79 -16.92 -2.49 2.97
CA ASN A 79 -18.14 -1.82 3.41
C ASN A 79 -17.88 -0.93 4.64
N LEU A 80 -17.16 -1.45 5.65
CA LEU A 80 -16.82 -0.69 6.86
C LEU A 80 -16.00 0.57 6.54
N ILE A 81 -15.11 0.53 5.56
CA ILE A 81 -14.32 1.71 5.15
C ILE A 81 -15.24 2.79 4.58
N ILE A 82 -16.16 2.40 3.69
CA ILE A 82 -17.11 3.33 3.07
C ILE A 82 -18.04 3.92 4.14
N GLU A 83 -18.61 3.07 5.00
CA GLU A 83 -19.52 3.53 6.06
C GLU A 83 -18.80 4.39 7.10
N SER A 84 -17.57 4.06 7.48
CA SER A 84 -16.78 4.87 8.42
C SER A 84 -16.47 6.25 7.82
N ALA A 85 -16.11 6.31 6.54
CA ALA A 85 -15.89 7.58 5.84
C ALA A 85 -17.17 8.43 5.78
N GLN A 86 -18.33 7.82 5.50
CA GLN A 86 -19.62 8.49 5.51
C GLN A 86 -19.99 9.01 6.90
N SER A 87 -19.84 8.20 7.96
CA SER A 87 -20.10 8.61 9.34
C SER A 87 -19.22 9.79 9.76
N LYS A 88 -17.92 9.76 9.42
CA LYS A 88 -16.99 10.86 9.70
C LYS A 88 -17.33 12.13 8.93
N ALA A 89 -17.73 12.00 7.67
CA ALA A 89 -18.19 13.14 6.87
C ALA A 89 -19.46 13.77 7.46
N GLN A 90 -20.42 12.96 7.89
CA GLN A 90 -21.65 13.43 8.55
C GLN A 90 -21.37 14.14 9.87
N LEU A 91 -20.46 13.63 10.70
CA LEU A 91 -20.04 14.31 11.93
C LEU A 91 -19.45 15.69 11.63
N LYS A 92 -18.58 15.78 10.62
CA LYS A 92 -17.99 17.05 10.21
C LYS A 92 -19.04 18.01 9.66
N GLU A 93 -20.00 17.54 8.86
CA GLU A 93 -21.09 18.37 8.35
C GLU A 93 -21.97 18.92 9.48
N ILE A 94 -22.25 18.10 10.51
CA ILE A 94 -22.97 18.55 11.70
C ILE A 94 -22.16 19.61 12.45
N GLU A 95 -20.85 19.42 12.61
CA GLU A 95 -19.95 20.38 13.25
C GLU A 95 -19.88 21.71 12.49
N ASP A 96 -19.67 21.66 11.18
CA ASP A 96 -19.63 22.84 10.30
C ASP A 96 -20.96 23.61 10.35
N LYS A 97 -22.09 22.90 10.36
CA LYS A 97 -23.43 23.50 10.49
C LYS A 97 -23.63 24.19 11.84
N ILE A 98 -23.15 23.60 12.93
CA ILE A 98 -23.20 24.22 14.27
C ILE A 98 -22.37 25.52 14.28
N LEU A 99 -21.16 25.49 13.71
CA LEU A 99 -20.28 26.66 13.62
C LEU A 99 -20.89 27.78 12.78
N GLU A 100 -21.51 27.44 11.64
CA GLU A 100 -22.21 28.39 10.79
C GLU A 100 -23.36 29.07 11.53
N LEU A 101 -24.20 28.28 12.22
CA LEU A 101 -25.33 28.79 12.99
C LEU A 101 -24.89 29.70 14.14
N LEU A 102 -23.83 29.35 14.86
CA LEU A 102 -23.25 30.20 15.92
C LEU A 102 -22.67 31.50 15.36
N SER A 103 -21.97 31.44 14.23
CA SER A 103 -21.37 32.60 13.56
C SER A 103 -22.42 33.57 13.01
N ASN A 104 -23.53 33.06 12.48
CA ASN A 104 -24.61 33.86 11.92
C ASN A 104 -25.57 34.42 12.98
N SER A 105 -25.57 33.87 14.20
CA SER A 105 -26.40 34.37 15.30
C SER A 105 -25.98 35.80 15.69
N LYS A 106 -26.93 36.74 15.64
CA LYS A 106 -26.73 38.15 16.03
C LYS A 106 -27.60 38.47 17.23
N GLY A 107 -26.99 38.87 18.35
CA GLY A 107 -27.71 39.20 19.59
C GLY A 107 -27.52 38.14 20.67
N ASN A 108 -28.50 38.02 21.58
CA ASN A 108 -28.45 37.03 22.65
C ASN A 108 -28.87 35.65 22.13
N ILE A 109 -27.91 34.72 22.10
CA ILE A 109 -28.03 33.34 21.58
C ILE A 109 -29.14 32.56 22.32
N LEU A 110 -29.44 32.93 23.57
CA LEU A 110 -30.45 32.27 24.39
C LEU A 110 -31.89 32.57 23.96
N ASP A 111 -32.10 33.59 23.12
CA ASP A 111 -33.44 34.00 22.67
C ASP A 111 -33.80 33.40 21.30
N ASP A 112 -32.86 32.70 20.66
CA ASP A 112 -33.05 32.05 19.35
C ASP A 112 -33.53 30.60 19.52
N GLU A 113 -34.85 30.43 19.60
CA GLU A 113 -35.48 29.10 19.74
C GLU A 113 -35.14 28.15 18.57
N GLU A 114 -34.95 28.68 17.36
CA GLU A 114 -34.60 27.88 16.17
C GLU A 114 -33.18 27.33 16.28
N LEU A 115 -32.25 28.17 16.74
CA LEU A 115 -30.87 27.78 17.05
C LEU A 115 -30.82 26.72 18.16
N ILE A 116 -31.53 26.93 19.26
CA ILE A 116 -31.56 25.99 20.40
C ILE A 116 -32.11 24.63 19.97
N THR A 117 -33.20 24.63 19.21
CA THR A 117 -33.83 23.40 18.71
C THR A 117 -32.92 22.66 17.73
N THR A 118 -32.26 23.39 16.83
CA THR A 118 -31.32 22.81 15.87
C THR A 118 -30.08 22.24 16.56
N LEU A 119 -29.52 22.93 17.55
CA LEU A 119 -28.41 22.44 18.38
C LEU A 119 -28.78 21.16 19.14
N ALA A 120 -29.98 21.10 19.72
CA ALA A 120 -30.47 19.91 20.42
C ALA A 120 -30.59 18.71 19.47
N ASN A 121 -31.18 18.91 18.28
CA ASN A 121 -31.32 17.86 17.27
C ASN A 121 -29.98 17.39 16.70
N SER A 122 -29.06 18.33 16.45
CA SER A 122 -27.69 18.03 16.00
C SER A 122 -26.92 17.23 17.05
N LYS A 123 -27.07 17.56 18.34
CA LYS A 123 -26.45 16.81 19.43
C LYS A 123 -26.94 15.37 19.49
N VAL A 124 -28.25 15.14 19.43
CA VAL A 124 -28.83 13.78 19.42
C VAL A 124 -28.36 12.97 18.21
N THR A 125 -28.27 13.61 17.04
CA THR A 125 -27.80 12.95 15.82
C THR A 125 -26.31 12.62 15.89
N SER A 126 -25.47 13.53 16.39
CA SER A 126 -24.04 13.32 16.62
C SER A 126 -23.79 12.15 17.56
N THR A 127 -24.46 12.11 18.72
CA THR A 127 -24.30 11.02 19.69
C THR A 127 -24.65 9.66 19.10
N ARG A 128 -25.70 9.60 18.26
CA ARG A 128 -26.08 8.36 17.56
C ARG A 128 -25.03 7.93 16.53
N ILE A 129 -24.45 8.87 15.79
CA ILE A 129 -23.38 8.56 14.83
C ILE A 129 -22.12 8.11 15.57
N GLU A 130 -21.76 8.74 16.69
CA GLU A 130 -20.64 8.32 17.54
C GLU A 130 -20.79 6.90 18.08
N GLU A 131 -21.99 6.53 18.52
CA GLU A 131 -22.30 5.14 18.93
C GLU A 131 -22.10 4.16 17.77
N ARG A 132 -22.57 4.52 16.57
CA ARG A 132 -22.38 3.72 15.36
C ARG A 132 -20.90 3.57 14.98
N VAL A 133 -20.12 4.65 15.07
CA VAL A 133 -18.68 4.62 14.81
C VAL A 133 -17.98 3.68 15.79
N LYS A 134 -18.33 3.71 17.08
CA LYS A 134 -17.79 2.77 18.08
C LYS A 134 -18.11 1.30 17.74
N GLU A 135 -19.30 1.02 17.23
CA GLU A 135 -19.66 -0.33 16.80
C GLU A 135 -18.89 -0.76 15.53
N GLN A 136 -18.71 0.16 14.58
CA GLN A 136 -17.89 -0.05 13.40
C GLN A 136 -16.42 -0.36 13.77
N GLU A 137 -15.85 0.36 14.73
CA GLU A 137 -14.49 0.14 15.23
C GLU A 137 -14.32 -1.25 15.85
N LYS A 138 -15.27 -1.71 16.68
CA LYS A 138 -15.27 -3.07 17.22
C LYS A 138 -15.32 -4.12 16.10
N THR A 139 -16.16 -3.88 15.10
CA THR A 139 -16.30 -4.79 13.97
C THR A 139 -15.03 -4.80 13.11
N GLN A 140 -14.39 -3.65 12.94
CA GLN A 140 -13.13 -3.51 12.23
C GLN A 140 -12.00 -4.25 12.95
N ALA A 141 -11.96 -4.21 14.28
CA ALA A 141 -10.99 -4.97 15.07
C ALA A 141 -11.13 -6.49 14.85
N LEU A 142 -12.35 -7.02 14.83
CA LEU A 142 -12.61 -8.44 14.54
C LEU A 142 -12.19 -8.85 13.11
N VAL A 143 -12.48 -7.98 12.13
CA VAL A 143 -12.03 -8.18 10.75
C VAL A 143 -10.50 -8.17 10.68
N GLN A 144 -9.86 -7.26 11.42
CA GLN A 144 -8.40 -7.15 11.45
C GLN A 144 -7.75 -8.38 12.10
N GLU A 145 -8.28 -8.88 13.22
CA GLU A 145 -7.83 -10.12 13.86
C GLU A 145 -7.87 -11.31 12.88
N THR A 146 -8.94 -11.40 12.08
CA THR A 146 -9.04 -12.45 11.05
C THR A 146 -7.96 -12.28 9.97
N ARG A 147 -7.68 -11.04 9.53
CA ARG A 147 -6.62 -10.75 8.56
C ARG A 147 -5.23 -11.05 9.10
N GLU A 148 -5.00 -10.81 10.38
CA GLU A 148 -3.71 -11.06 11.04
C GLU A 148 -3.26 -12.52 10.92
N THR A 149 -4.21 -13.46 10.88
CA THR A 149 -3.88 -14.89 10.67
C THR A 149 -3.17 -15.17 9.34
N TYR A 150 -3.38 -14.33 8.32
CA TYR A 150 -2.79 -14.47 6.98
C TYR A 150 -1.52 -13.64 6.78
N VAL A 151 -1.19 -12.74 7.71
CA VAL A 151 -0.01 -11.84 7.63
C VAL A 151 1.29 -12.60 7.36
N PRO A 152 1.60 -13.74 8.01
CA PRO A 152 2.86 -14.45 7.77
C PRO A 152 3.08 -14.85 6.30
N VAL A 153 2.01 -15.17 5.56
CA VAL A 153 2.09 -15.51 4.13
C VAL A 153 2.42 -14.26 3.31
N SER A 154 1.80 -13.12 3.64
CA SER A 154 2.01 -11.85 2.95
C SER A 154 3.39 -11.26 3.18
N VAL A 155 3.91 -11.31 4.42
CA VAL A 155 5.27 -10.87 4.78
C VAL A 155 6.30 -11.64 3.96
N ARG A 156 6.19 -12.98 3.98
CA ARG A 156 7.10 -13.85 3.23
C ARG A 156 7.01 -13.59 1.73
N SER A 157 5.80 -13.42 1.18
CA SER A 157 5.61 -13.15 -0.25
C SER A 157 6.22 -11.79 -0.65
N SER A 158 5.98 -10.73 0.12
CA SER A 158 6.59 -9.42 -0.11
C SER A 158 8.12 -9.51 -0.08
N ALA A 159 8.69 -10.20 0.92
CA ALA A 159 10.12 -10.41 1.03
C ALA A 159 10.74 -11.09 -0.21
N MET A 160 10.06 -12.10 -0.77
CA MET A 160 10.53 -12.80 -1.98
C MET A 160 10.47 -11.92 -3.22
N PHE A 161 9.51 -11.00 -3.33
CA PHE A 161 9.47 -10.04 -4.44
C PHE A 161 10.74 -9.20 -4.51
N PHE A 162 11.19 -8.66 -3.38
CA PHE A 162 12.39 -7.80 -3.36
C PHE A 162 13.68 -8.57 -3.67
N VAL A 163 13.75 -9.87 -3.32
CA VAL A 163 14.87 -10.72 -3.76
C VAL A 163 14.90 -10.82 -5.28
N ILE A 164 13.75 -11.00 -5.92
CA ILE A 164 13.65 -11.15 -7.37
C ILE A 164 13.84 -9.82 -8.10
N ALA A 165 13.30 -8.73 -7.56
CA ALA A 165 13.50 -7.39 -8.08
C ALA A 165 14.99 -7.01 -8.09
N ASP A 166 15.75 -7.46 -7.09
CA ASP A 166 17.18 -7.23 -6.98
C ASP A 166 18.03 -8.08 -7.93
N LEU A 167 17.48 -9.08 -8.62
CA LEU A 167 18.23 -9.89 -9.60
C LEU A 167 18.74 -9.06 -10.78
N CYS A 168 18.09 -7.93 -11.09
CA CYS A 168 18.56 -7.00 -12.12
C CYS A 168 19.97 -6.43 -11.83
N LYS A 169 20.41 -6.47 -10.56
CA LYS A 169 21.77 -6.08 -10.13
C LYS A 169 22.82 -7.11 -10.54
N VAL A 170 22.42 -8.36 -10.74
CA VAL A 170 23.31 -9.45 -11.19
C VAL A 170 23.41 -9.45 -12.71
N GLU A 171 22.28 -9.39 -13.40
CA GLU A 171 22.21 -9.26 -14.84
C GLU A 171 21.01 -8.36 -15.21
N PRO A 172 21.22 -7.25 -15.94
CA PRO A 172 20.15 -6.32 -16.31
C PRO A 172 18.93 -6.95 -17.00
N MET A 173 19.06 -8.14 -17.60
CA MET A 173 17.96 -8.88 -18.22
C MET A 173 16.99 -9.50 -17.20
N TYR A 174 17.40 -9.68 -15.94
CA TYR A 174 16.58 -10.28 -14.88
C TYR A 174 15.64 -9.26 -14.25
N GLN A 175 14.63 -8.84 -15.01
CA GLN A 175 13.62 -7.89 -14.58
C GLN A 175 12.23 -8.51 -14.67
N TYR A 176 11.46 -8.36 -13.59
CA TYR A 176 10.11 -8.90 -13.48
C TYR A 176 9.17 -7.79 -13.02
N SER A 177 7.99 -7.72 -13.64
CA SER A 177 6.97 -6.77 -13.21
C SER A 177 6.26 -7.25 -11.95
N LEU A 178 5.77 -6.31 -11.15
CA LEU A 178 4.92 -6.62 -10.01
C LEU A 178 3.63 -7.35 -10.44
N GLU A 179 3.07 -6.99 -11.59
CA GLU A 179 1.87 -7.65 -12.14
C GLU A 179 2.11 -9.15 -12.38
N TRP A 180 3.21 -9.50 -13.04
CA TRP A 180 3.59 -10.90 -13.26
C TRP A 180 3.81 -11.66 -11.95
N PHE A 181 4.43 -11.01 -10.96
CA PHE A 181 4.61 -11.60 -9.64
C PHE A 181 3.28 -11.88 -8.93
N ILE A 182 2.33 -10.94 -9.01
CA ILE A 182 0.97 -11.10 -8.47
C ILE A 182 0.23 -12.26 -9.15
N GLU A 183 0.39 -12.45 -10.46
CA GLU A 183 -0.20 -13.59 -11.17
C GLU A 183 0.32 -14.94 -10.66
N ILE A 184 1.63 -15.04 -10.37
CA ILE A 184 2.21 -16.24 -9.74
C ILE A 184 1.64 -16.45 -8.34
N PHE A 185 1.51 -15.38 -7.56
CA PHE A 185 0.91 -15.47 -6.22
C PHE A 185 -0.55 -15.96 -6.27
N LEU A 186 -1.35 -15.44 -7.19
CA LEU A 186 -2.73 -15.88 -7.43
C LEU A 186 -2.78 -17.36 -7.88
N LEU A 187 -1.86 -17.78 -8.75
CA LEU A 187 -1.75 -19.17 -9.17
C LEU A 187 -1.37 -20.08 -7.99
N ALA A 188 -0.47 -19.65 -7.12
CA ALA A 188 -0.09 -20.38 -5.93
C ALA A 188 -1.27 -20.57 -4.97
N ILE A 189 -2.06 -19.52 -4.73
CA ILE A 189 -3.27 -19.60 -3.89
C ILE A 189 -4.26 -20.65 -4.46
N LYS A 190 -4.46 -20.63 -5.78
CA LYS A 190 -5.39 -21.53 -6.48
C LYS A 190 -4.93 -22.99 -6.45
N THR A 191 -3.62 -23.24 -6.58
CA THR A 191 -3.05 -24.59 -6.72
C THR A 191 -2.61 -25.21 -5.40
N ALA A 192 -2.40 -24.41 -4.35
CA ALA A 192 -1.98 -24.90 -3.05
C ALA A 192 -3.01 -25.88 -2.46
N GLU A 193 -2.51 -26.91 -1.76
CA GLU A 193 -3.32 -27.90 -1.08
C GLU A 193 -4.27 -27.25 -0.07
N LYS A 194 -5.53 -27.73 -0.04
CA LYS A 194 -6.57 -27.28 0.88
C LYS A 194 -6.83 -28.37 1.93
N PRO A 195 -6.02 -28.45 3.00
CA PRO A 195 -6.25 -29.43 4.06
C PRO A 195 -7.56 -29.13 4.77
N GLU A 196 -8.38 -30.16 5.00
CA GLU A 196 -9.62 -30.00 5.74
C GLU A 196 -9.34 -29.55 7.19
N ARG A 197 -9.96 -28.44 7.59
CA ARG A 197 -10.08 -27.97 8.99
C ARG A 197 -8.79 -27.54 9.70
N ASN A 198 -7.66 -27.34 9.00
CA ASN A 198 -6.43 -26.84 9.63
C ASN A 198 -5.87 -25.62 8.90
N LEU A 199 -6.11 -24.43 9.48
CA LEU A 199 -5.62 -23.15 8.96
C LEU A 199 -4.10 -23.11 8.91
N GLN A 200 -3.39 -23.53 9.95
CA GLN A 200 -1.92 -23.51 9.96
C GLN A 200 -1.32 -24.35 8.83
N ARG A 201 -1.86 -25.56 8.60
CA ARG A 201 -1.43 -26.39 7.46
C ARG A 201 -1.75 -25.72 6.12
N ARG A 202 -2.89 -25.02 6.00
CA ARG A 202 -3.22 -24.23 4.80
C ARG A 202 -2.21 -23.10 4.58
N LEU A 203 -1.83 -22.35 5.61
CA LEU A 203 -0.84 -21.27 5.52
C LEU A 203 0.53 -21.79 5.08
N THR A 204 1.00 -22.90 5.66
CA THR A 204 2.25 -23.55 5.25
C THR A 204 2.19 -24.05 3.80
N ALA A 205 1.06 -24.66 3.40
CA ALA A 205 0.87 -25.11 2.02
C ALA A 205 0.90 -23.95 1.02
N LEU A 206 0.27 -22.82 1.36
CA LEU A 206 0.31 -21.59 0.55
C LEU A 206 1.73 -21.06 0.39
N GLN A 207 2.48 -20.93 1.49
CA GLN A 207 3.86 -20.45 1.45
C GLN A 207 4.77 -21.37 0.61
N ASN A 208 4.70 -22.69 0.85
CA ASN A 208 5.53 -23.66 0.14
C ASN A 208 5.20 -23.70 -1.35
N GLN A 209 3.92 -23.70 -1.70
CA GLN A 209 3.49 -23.70 -3.09
C GLN A 209 3.90 -22.40 -3.80
N PHE A 210 3.79 -21.26 -3.12
CA PHE A 210 4.22 -19.98 -3.65
C PHE A 210 5.73 -19.97 -3.94
N ILE A 211 6.57 -20.33 -2.96
CA ILE A 211 8.03 -20.38 -3.14
C ILE A 211 8.41 -21.33 -4.26
N LYS A 212 7.77 -22.51 -4.34
CA LYS A 212 8.03 -23.49 -5.38
C LYS A 212 7.74 -22.93 -6.77
N LEU A 213 6.52 -22.40 -6.99
CA LEU A 213 6.13 -21.85 -8.28
C LEU A 213 6.99 -20.65 -8.67
N LEU A 214 7.31 -19.79 -7.71
CA LEU A 214 8.17 -18.64 -7.92
C LEU A 214 9.57 -19.06 -8.36
N TYR A 215 10.19 -20.02 -7.64
CA TYR A 215 11.49 -20.55 -8.00
C TYR A 215 11.51 -21.20 -9.39
N GLU A 216 10.53 -22.06 -9.68
CA GLU A 216 10.41 -22.73 -10.99
C GLU A 216 10.30 -21.69 -12.12
N LYS A 217 9.39 -20.72 -11.99
CA LYS A 217 9.17 -19.70 -13.02
C LYS A 217 10.33 -18.74 -13.22
N VAL A 218 11.02 -18.35 -12.15
CA VAL A 218 12.22 -17.51 -12.28
C VAL A 218 13.35 -18.34 -12.90
N CYS A 219 13.58 -19.58 -12.46
CA CYS A 219 14.64 -20.45 -12.98
C CYS A 219 14.51 -20.77 -14.47
N ASP A 220 13.30 -20.77 -15.03
CA ASP A 220 13.09 -20.93 -16.48
C ASP A 220 13.70 -19.78 -17.28
N SER A 221 13.83 -18.60 -16.68
CA SER A 221 14.38 -17.39 -17.31
C SER A 221 15.85 -17.09 -16.97
N LEU A 222 16.42 -17.75 -15.94
CA LEU A 222 17.80 -17.52 -15.50
C LEU A 222 18.82 -18.39 -16.26
N PHE A 223 20.03 -17.88 -16.44
CA PHE A 223 21.18 -18.69 -16.84
C PHE A 223 21.48 -19.76 -15.78
N ALA A 224 21.97 -20.92 -16.22
CA ALA A 224 22.26 -22.06 -15.33
C ALA A 224 23.22 -21.69 -14.18
N LYS A 225 24.19 -20.81 -14.43
CA LYS A 225 25.16 -20.31 -13.43
C LYS A 225 24.50 -19.56 -12.25
N ASP A 226 23.35 -18.92 -12.48
CA ASP A 226 22.71 -18.03 -11.51
C ASP A 226 21.59 -18.74 -10.70
N LYS A 227 21.20 -19.96 -11.09
CA LYS A 227 20.12 -20.72 -10.41
C LYS A 227 20.47 -21.09 -8.96
N LEU A 228 21.72 -21.46 -8.71
CA LEU A 228 22.17 -21.79 -7.34
C LEU A 228 22.20 -20.53 -6.46
N MET A 229 22.62 -19.40 -7.02
CA MET A 229 22.60 -18.11 -6.34
C MET A 229 21.16 -17.72 -5.96
N LEU A 230 20.20 -17.88 -6.87
CA LEU A 230 18.78 -17.63 -6.54
C LEU A 230 18.32 -18.51 -5.38
N SER A 231 18.62 -19.81 -5.42
CA SER A 231 18.26 -20.75 -4.34
C SER A 231 18.80 -20.26 -2.99
N LEU A 232 20.09 -19.90 -2.93
CA LEU A 232 20.72 -19.39 -1.72
C LEU A 232 20.07 -18.09 -1.22
N LEU A 233 19.78 -17.14 -2.12
CA LEU A 233 19.15 -15.86 -1.77
C LEU A 233 17.73 -16.04 -1.22
N LEU A 234 16.93 -16.92 -1.83
CA LEU A 234 15.58 -17.24 -1.34
C LEU A 234 15.64 -17.93 0.03
N THR A 235 16.59 -18.85 0.24
CA THR A 235 16.79 -19.50 1.54
C THR A 235 17.18 -18.49 2.62
N PHE A 236 18.18 -17.65 2.38
CA PHE A 236 18.55 -16.61 3.35
C PHE A 236 17.38 -15.68 3.65
N LYS A 237 16.65 -15.23 2.63
CA LYS A 237 15.50 -14.36 2.87
C LYS A 237 14.40 -15.07 3.65
N SER A 238 14.17 -16.37 3.44
CA SER A 238 13.21 -17.14 4.23
C SER A 238 13.64 -17.22 5.70
N MET A 239 14.91 -17.56 5.96
CA MET A 239 15.44 -17.63 7.33
C MET A 239 15.45 -16.25 8.02
N GLU A 240 15.68 -15.16 7.27
CA GLU A 240 15.55 -13.79 7.81
C GLU A 240 14.11 -13.49 8.26
N VAL A 241 13.11 -13.87 7.46
CA VAL A 241 11.69 -13.69 7.80
C VAL A 241 11.30 -14.54 9.00
N ASP A 242 11.88 -15.74 9.12
CA ASP A 242 11.61 -16.66 10.23
C ASP A 242 12.41 -16.32 11.49
N HIS A 243 13.28 -15.29 11.43
CA HIS A 243 14.20 -14.88 12.50
C HIS A 243 15.18 -15.99 12.93
N GLU A 244 15.51 -16.90 12.02
CA GLU A 244 16.41 -18.04 12.23
C GLU A 244 17.83 -17.78 11.73
N LEU A 245 18.09 -16.61 11.13
CA LEU A 245 19.39 -16.28 10.55
C LEU A 245 20.19 -15.30 11.42
N ASP A 246 21.36 -15.73 11.89
CA ASP A 246 22.35 -14.82 12.45
C ASP A 246 23.02 -14.01 11.32
N GLN A 247 22.90 -12.69 11.40
CA GLN A 247 23.50 -11.76 10.43
C GLN A 247 25.03 -11.79 10.47
N ALA A 248 25.65 -12.09 11.61
CA ALA A 248 27.09 -12.21 11.74
C ALA A 248 27.60 -13.47 11.02
N GLU A 249 26.94 -14.60 11.20
CA GLU A 249 27.28 -15.85 10.51
C GLU A 249 27.07 -15.73 9.00
N LYS A 250 25.97 -15.11 8.56
CA LYS A 250 25.73 -14.79 7.15
C LYS A 250 26.86 -13.92 6.58
N GLY A 251 27.26 -12.88 7.31
CA GLY A 251 28.36 -12.00 6.92
C GLY A 251 29.68 -12.76 6.77
N LEU A 252 30.02 -13.61 7.75
CA LEU A 252 31.21 -14.46 7.71
C LEU A 252 31.18 -15.45 6.55
N LEU A 253 30.03 -16.05 6.25
CA LEU A 253 29.87 -16.97 5.13
C LEU A 253 30.08 -16.29 3.77
N LEU A 254 29.58 -15.05 3.63
CA LEU A 254 29.65 -14.30 2.37
C LEU A 254 31.01 -13.63 2.13
N VAL A 255 31.61 -13.07 3.18
CA VAL A 255 32.90 -12.34 3.10
C VAL A 255 34.09 -13.28 3.33
N GLY A 256 33.86 -14.43 3.98
CA GLY A 256 34.92 -15.30 4.48
C GLY A 256 35.53 -14.76 5.78
N GLY A 257 36.38 -15.56 6.42
CA GLY A 257 37.23 -15.07 7.50
C GLY A 257 38.27 -14.12 6.93
N THR A 258 38.12 -12.81 7.15
CA THR A 258 39.21 -11.86 6.94
C THR A 258 40.27 -12.19 8.00
N THR A 259 41.18 -13.09 7.67
CA THR A 259 42.48 -13.11 8.34
C THR A 259 43.10 -11.76 7.99
N GLY A 260 43.20 -10.88 8.98
CA GLY A 260 44.00 -9.67 8.85
C GLY A 260 45.37 -10.09 8.34
N ALA A 261 45.72 -9.64 7.15
CA ALA A 261 47.10 -9.59 6.73
C ALA A 261 47.81 -8.61 7.68
N GLU A 262 48.60 -9.15 8.60
CA GLU A 262 49.79 -8.46 9.11
C GLU A 262 50.84 -8.34 8.00
#